data_AF-A0A349B8X2-F1
#
_entry.id   AF-A0A349B8X2-F1
#
_cell.length_a   1.000
_cell.length_b   1.000
_cell.length_c   1.000
_cell.angle_alpha   90.00
_cell.angle_beta   90.00
_cell.angle_gamma   90.00
#
_symmetry.space_group_name_H-M   'P 1'
#
loop_
_entity.id
_entity.type
_entity.pdbx_description
1 polymer ?
#
loop_
_entity_poly.entity_id
_entity_poly.type
_entity_poly.pdbx_seq_one_letter_code
_entity_poly.pdbx_strand_id
1 'polypeptide(L)' 'ASAALVAPGGRLVYSVCTLTEAENQGVVHAVDLAGFELEGTETMAPDDDADGMYVARWRRP' A
#
# COMPACT_ATOMS: atom_id res chain seq x y z
N ALA A 1 1.75 -5.73 -11.65
CA ALA A 1 0.70 -6.52 -12.33
C ALA A 1 -0.70 -5.98 -12.04
N SER A 2 -1.09 -5.75 -10.78
CA SER A 2 -2.48 -5.37 -10.43
C SER A 2 -2.90 -3.94 -10.83
N ALA A 3 -1.99 -2.97 -10.83
CA ALA A 3 -2.30 -1.56 -11.11
C ALA A 3 -3.02 -1.35 -12.46
N ALA A 4 -2.62 -2.07 -13.51
CA ALA A 4 -3.21 -1.95 -14.84
C ALA A 4 -4.69 -2.38 -14.89
N LEU A 5 -5.17 -3.16 -13.91
CA LEU A 5 -6.52 -3.69 -13.85
C LEU A 5 -7.49 -2.77 -13.10
N VAL A 6 -6.99 -1.74 -12.41
CA VAL A 6 -7.83 -0.83 -11.63
C VAL A 6 -8.49 0.17 -12.59
N ALA A 7 -9.82 0.23 -12.64
CA ALA A 7 -10.54 1.20 -13.48
C ALA A 7 -10.27 2.66 -13.03
N PRO A 8 -10.45 3.67 -13.90
CA PRO A 8 -10.55 5.08 -13.47
C PRO A 8 -11.61 5.24 -12.38
N GLY A 9 -11.32 6.06 -11.39
CA GLY A 9 -12.10 6.10 -10.16
C GLY A 9 -11.99 4.82 -9.31
N GLY A 10 -10.93 4.03 -9.44
CA GLY A 10 -10.65 2.83 -8.64
C GLY A 10 -9.59 3.06 -7.55
N ARG A 11 -9.34 2.06 -6.72
CA ARG A 11 -8.31 2.09 -5.67
C ARG A 11 -7.41 0.86 -5.75
N LEU A 12 -6.10 1.08 -5.66
CA LEU A 12 -5.10 0.04 -5.46
C LEU A 12 -4.73 0.01 -3.98
N VAL A 13 -4.75 -1.17 -3.36
CA VAL A 13 -4.31 -1.37 -1.97
C VAL A 13 -3.18 -2.37 -1.95
N TYR A 14 -2.07 -2.00 -1.34
CA TYR A 14 -0.97 -2.89 -1.00
C TYR A 14 -0.96 -3.11 0.51
N SER A 15 -0.82 -4.36 0.94
CA SER A 15 -0.83 -4.69 2.36
C SER A 15 0.06 -5.89 2.65
N VAL A 16 0.92 -5.79 3.66
CA VAL A 16 1.82 -6.87 4.11
C VAL A 16 1.88 -6.97 5.63
N CYS A 17 2.00 -8.19 6.16
CA CYS A 17 2.08 -8.49 7.60
C CYS A 17 3.53 -8.52 8.11
N THR A 18 4.31 -7.53 7.68
CA THR A 18 5.73 -7.37 7.99
C THR A 18 5.97 -5.94 8.45
N LEU A 19 6.98 -5.74 9.30
CA LEU A 19 7.38 -4.42 9.78
C LEU A 19 8.70 -3.96 9.17
N THR A 20 9.25 -4.69 8.19
CA THR A 20 10.50 -4.29 7.54
C THR A 20 10.27 -3.06 6.66
N GLU A 21 11.20 -2.11 6.72
CA GLU A 21 11.14 -0.91 5.87
C GLU A 21 11.15 -1.27 4.38
N ALA A 22 11.94 -2.29 4.01
CA ALA A 22 12.10 -2.73 2.62
C ALA A 22 10.77 -3.18 1.99
N GLU A 23 9.92 -3.84 2.76
CA GLU A 23 8.62 -4.33 2.31
C GLU A 23 7.50 -3.28 2.48
N ASN A 24 7.72 -2.22 3.28
CA ASN A 24 6.72 -1.22 3.60
C ASN A 24 6.95 0.10 2.83
N GLN A 25 7.62 1.07 3.46
CA GLN A 25 7.90 2.38 2.87
C GLN A 25 8.85 2.26 1.67
N GLY A 26 9.78 1.29 1.71
CA GLY A 26 10.67 0.97 0.59
C GLY A 26 9.91 0.65 -0.69
N VAL A 27 8.83 -0.13 -0.59
CA VAL A 27 7.94 -0.38 -1.73
C VAL A 27 7.29 0.92 -2.20
N VAL A 28 6.66 1.68 -1.31
CA VAL A 28 5.98 2.94 -1.66
C VAL A 28 6.91 3.92 -2.39
N HIS A 29 8.17 4.03 -1.94
CA HIS A 29 9.16 4.89 -2.57
C HIS A 29 9.70 4.35 -3.90
N ALA A 30 9.71 3.04 -4.08
CA ALA A 30 10.25 2.40 -5.28
C ALA A 30 9.21 2.23 -6.40
N VAL A 31 7.92 2.21 -6.09
CA VAL A 31 6.88 2.03 -7.13
C VAL A 31 6.73 3.30 -7.97
N ASP A 32 6.71 3.13 -9.29
CA ASP A 32 6.20 4.13 -10.21
C ASP A 32 4.82 3.67 -10.73
N LEU A 33 3.78 4.36 -10.27
CA LEU A 33 2.39 4.06 -10.62
C LEU A 33 1.79 5.24 -11.38
N ALA A 34 2.16 5.36 -12.66
CA ALA A 34 1.64 6.40 -13.54
C ALA A 34 0.10 6.46 -13.54
N GLY A 35 -0.44 7.66 -13.32
CA GLY A 35 -1.88 7.89 -13.24
C GLY A 35 -2.53 7.45 -11.93
N PHE A 36 -1.74 7.19 -10.88
CA PHE A 36 -2.22 6.97 -9.53
C PHE A 36 -1.71 8.04 -8.59
N GLU A 37 -2.51 8.37 -7.58
CA GLU A 37 -2.18 9.31 -6.51
C GLU A 37 -2.15 8.56 -5.19
N LEU A 38 -1.08 8.72 -4.41
CA LEU A 38 -1.00 8.11 -3.08
C LEU A 38 -2.00 8.82 -2.16
N GLU A 39 -2.97 8.07 -1.65
CA GLU A 39 -3.95 8.60 -0.68
C GLU A 39 -3.42 8.52 0.74
N GLY A 40 -2.56 7.53 1.03
CA GLY A 40 -1.87 7.45 2.32
C GLY A 40 -1.37 6.06 2.66
N THR A 41 -0.64 6.00 3.77
CA THR A 41 -0.02 4.81 4.33
C THR A 41 -0.36 4.67 5.80
N GLU A 42 -0.44 3.45 6.29
CA GLU A 42 -0.75 3.14 7.68
C GLU A 42 0.11 1.96 8.14
N THR A 43 0.64 2.07 9.37
CA THR A 43 1.35 0.97 10.04
C THR A 43 0.63 0.68 11.35
N MET A 44 0.22 -0.57 11.51
CA MET A 44 -0.34 -1.10 12.74
C MET A 44 0.75 -1.92 13.43
N ALA A 45 1.06 -1.55 14.67
CA ALA A 45 1.90 -2.39 15.52
C ALA A 45 1.11 -3.65 15.92
N PRO A 46 1.78 -4.80 16.11
CA PRO A 46 1.13 -5.98 16.66
C PRO A 46 0.64 -5.70 18.09
N ASP A 47 -0.44 -6.37 18.46
CA ASP A 47 -0.97 -6.42 19.82
C ASP A 47 -1.44 -7.85 20.17
N ASP A 48 -2.17 -8.00 21.27
CA ASP A 48 -2.66 -9.30 21.72
C ASP A 48 -3.74 -9.90 20.79
N ASP A 49 -4.39 -9.07 19.97
CA ASP A 49 -5.51 -9.44 19.11
C ASP A 49 -5.13 -9.52 17.62
N ALA A 50 -4.03 -8.88 17.19
CA ALA A 50 -3.62 -8.81 15.78
C ALA A 50 -2.11 -8.76 15.54
N ASP A 51 -1.70 -9.32 14.39
CA ASP A 51 -0.35 -9.17 13.86
C ASP A 51 -0.07 -7.75 13.37
N GLY A 52 1.22 -7.39 13.34
CA GLY A 52 1.68 -6.14 12.76
C GLY A 52 1.41 -6.08 11.27
N MET A 53 0.95 -4.93 10.79
CA MET A 53 0.45 -4.79 9.43
C MET A 53 0.81 -3.44 8.83
N TYR A 54 1.15 -3.42 7.55
CA TYR A 54 1.32 -2.21 6.77
C TYR A 54 0.29 -2.14 5.63
N VAL A 55 -0.27 -0.96 5.39
CA VAL A 55 -1.22 -0.72 4.31
C VAL A 55 -0.86 0.57 3.58
N ALA A 56 -0.78 0.52 2.25
CA ALA A 56 -0.64 1.67 1.38
C ALA A 56 -1.76 1.70 0.34
N ARG A 57 -2.32 2.89 0.08
CA ARG A 57 -3.50 3.08 -0.78
C ARG A 57 -3.23 4.14 -1.82
N TRP A 58 -3.59 3.84 -3.06
CA TRP A 58 -3.56 4.78 -4.17
C TRP A 58 -4.90 4.88 -4.86
N ARG A 59 -5.26 6.10 -5.26
CA ARG A 59 -6.41 6.39 -6.11
C ARG A 59 -5.98 6.42 -7.57
N ARG A 60 -6.79 5.83 -8.46
CA ARG A 60 -6.74 6.15 -9.89
C ARG A 60 -7.84 7.19 -10.16
N PRO A 61 -7.53 8.48 -10.35
CA PRO A 61 -8.54 9.46 -10.69
C PRO A 61 -9.29 9.11 -11.99
#